data_AF-A0A4W6F6G4-F1
#
_entry.id   AF-A0A4W6F6G4-F1
#
_cell.length_a   1.000
_cell.length_b   1.000
_cell.length_c   1.000
_cell.angle_alpha   90.00
_cell.angle_beta   90.00
_cell.angle_gamma   90.00
#
_symmetry.space_group_name_H-M   'P 1'
#
loop_
_entity.id
_entity.type
_entity.pdbx_description
1 polymer ?
#
loop_
_entity_poly.entity_id
_entity_poly.type
_entity_poly.pdbx_seq_one_letter_code
_entity_poly.pdbx_strand_id
1 'polypeptide(L)'
;MSKVGNTKNITADSNSGKIGSDNSVDLKGCSGSNVSVGNTSGINIGDNSGSIGAGNSVNMQGAHNASVGNTSGVNVGNNSGAIGSGNKINIS
;
A
#
# COMPACT_ATOMS: atom_id res chain seq x y z
N MET A 1 -8.13 -12.84 -10.38
CA MET A 1 -7.66 -11.53 -9.86
C MET A 1 -7.18 -11.75 -8.44
N SER A 2 -5.87 -11.73 -8.21
CA SER A 2 -5.30 -11.83 -6.85
C SER A 2 -5.17 -10.43 -6.28
N LYS A 3 -5.69 -10.19 -5.07
CA LYS A 3 -5.76 -8.83 -4.52
C LYS A 3 -5.47 -8.82 -3.02
N VAL A 4 -4.62 -7.90 -2.58
CA VAL A 4 -4.53 -7.50 -1.17
C VAL A 4 -5.69 -6.53 -0.87
N GLY A 5 -6.36 -6.73 0.26
CA GLY A 5 -7.51 -5.93 0.68
C GLY A 5 -7.19 -4.44 0.82
N ASN A 6 -8.23 -3.62 0.77
CA ASN A 6 -8.09 -2.19 1.06
C ASN A 6 -7.94 -1.98 2.57
N THR A 7 -7.17 -0.97 2.98
CA THR A 7 -7.14 -0.46 4.35
C THR A 7 -8.01 0.79 4.42
N LYS A 8 -9.03 0.80 5.28
CA LYS A 8 -10.03 1.88 5.33
C LYS A 8 -10.38 2.28 6.75
N ASN A 9 -10.70 3.56 6.94
CA ASN A 9 -11.36 4.09 8.14
C ASN A 9 -10.59 3.78 9.43
N ILE A 10 -9.30 4.14 9.45
CA ILE A 10 -8.46 3.97 10.62
C ILE A 10 -8.35 5.30 11.37
N THR A 11 -8.60 5.25 12.67
CA THR A 11 -8.34 6.37 13.59
C THR A 11 -7.40 5.91 14.69
N ALA A 12 -6.35 6.66 14.96
CA ALA A 12 -5.44 6.40 16.08
C ALA A 12 -4.80 7.69 16.59
N ASP A 13 -4.38 7.70 17.86
CA ASP A 13 -3.73 8.89 18.45
C ASP A 13 -2.31 9.10 17.92
N SER A 14 -1.55 8.02 17.73
CA SER A 14 -0.21 8.09 17.15
C SER A 14 0.11 6.83 16.37
N ASN A 15 0.90 6.95 15.31
CA ASN A 15 1.40 5.84 14.53
C ASN A 15 2.93 5.89 14.40
N SER A 16 3.61 4.91 14.98
CA SER A 16 5.03 4.61 14.74
C SER A 16 5.24 3.33 13.93
N GLY A 17 4.15 2.62 13.60
CA GLY A 17 4.15 1.34 12.91
C GLY A 17 3.79 1.46 11.43
N LYS A 18 2.99 0.52 10.93
CA LYS A 18 2.61 0.39 9.52
C LYS A 18 1.10 0.28 9.39
N ILE A 19 0.48 1.19 8.64
CA ILE A 19 -0.95 1.16 8.29
C ILE A 19 -1.03 0.98 6.77
N GLY A 20 -1.60 -0.14 6.30
CA GLY A 20 -1.73 -0.42 4.86
C GLY A 20 -0.42 -0.34 4.07
N SER A 21 0.72 -0.57 4.74
CA SER A 21 2.07 -0.39 4.20
C SER A 21 2.80 -1.72 4.10
N ASP A 22 3.84 -1.78 3.26
CA ASP A 22 4.72 -2.93 3.04
C ASP A 22 4.00 -4.22 2.62
N ASN A 23 2.85 -4.11 1.95
CA ASN A 23 2.23 -5.27 1.32
C ASN A 23 3.02 -5.64 0.08
N SER A 24 3.37 -6.92 -0.06
CA SER A 24 4.02 -7.47 -1.25
C SER A 24 3.16 -8.54 -1.89
N VAL A 25 3.11 -8.57 -3.21
CA VAL A 25 2.55 -9.70 -3.96
C VAL A 25 3.54 -10.15 -5.01
N ASP A 26 3.91 -11.43 -4.96
CA ASP A 26 4.82 -12.07 -5.91
C ASP A 26 4.04 -13.05 -6.80
N LEU A 27 4.11 -12.85 -8.13
CA LEU A 27 3.54 -13.78 -9.11
C LEU A 27 4.65 -14.41 -9.95
N LYS A 28 4.69 -15.74 -9.95
CA LYS A 28 5.57 -16.57 -10.78
C LYS A 28 4.72 -17.52 -11.62
N GLY A 29 4.97 -17.59 -12.93
CA GLY A 29 4.38 -18.61 -13.82
C GLY A 29 2.89 -18.50 -14.11
N CYS A 30 2.21 -17.42 -13.72
CA CYS A 30 0.77 -17.25 -13.96
C CYS A 30 0.52 -16.49 -15.27
N SER A 31 0.20 -17.19 -16.37
CA SER A 31 -0.29 -16.54 -17.58
C SER A 31 -1.72 -16.01 -17.38
N GLY A 32 -1.91 -14.68 -17.38
CA GLY A 32 -3.23 -14.04 -17.54
C GLY A 32 -3.89 -13.52 -16.26
N SER A 33 -3.20 -13.54 -15.11
CA SER A 33 -3.77 -13.09 -13.84
C SER A 33 -3.45 -11.62 -13.56
N ASN A 34 -4.48 -10.78 -13.44
CA ASN A 34 -4.33 -9.42 -12.90
C ASN A 34 -4.07 -9.48 -11.38
N VAL A 35 -3.17 -8.61 -10.90
CA VAL A 35 -2.82 -8.49 -9.48
C VAL A 35 -2.93 -7.04 -8.99
N SER A 36 -3.34 -6.85 -7.74
CA SER A 36 -3.32 -5.51 -7.14
C SER A 36 -3.05 -5.52 -5.63
N VAL A 37 -2.34 -4.50 -5.16
CA VAL A 37 -2.37 -4.10 -3.75
C VAL A 37 -3.52 -3.11 -3.54
N GLY A 38 -4.31 -3.27 -2.47
CA GLY A 38 -5.48 -2.45 -2.20
C GLY A 38 -5.18 -0.99 -1.87
N ASN A 39 -6.21 -0.15 -1.94
CA ASN A 39 -6.12 1.26 -1.58
C ASN A 39 -6.02 1.44 -0.05
N THR A 40 -5.33 2.47 0.39
CA THR A 40 -5.34 2.96 1.78
C THR A 40 -6.10 4.27 1.83
N SER A 41 -7.23 4.33 2.55
CA SER A 41 -8.06 5.55 2.54
C SER A 41 -8.82 5.84 3.83
N GLY A 42 -9.08 7.13 4.09
CA GLY A 42 -9.86 7.54 5.27
C GLY A 42 -9.09 7.26 6.55
N ILE A 43 -7.88 7.81 6.63
CA ILE A 43 -6.96 7.61 7.75
C ILE A 43 -6.90 8.91 8.54
N ASN A 44 -7.11 8.85 9.86
CA ASN A 44 -7.03 10.00 10.75
C ASN A 44 -6.10 9.68 11.93
N ILE A 45 -4.91 10.27 11.94
CA ILE A 45 -3.89 10.04 12.98
C ILE A 45 -3.56 11.35 13.68
N GLY A 46 -3.29 11.32 14.98
CA GLY A 46 -2.66 12.45 15.67
C GLY A 46 -1.25 12.68 15.15
N ASP A 47 -0.24 11.97 15.66
CA ASP A 47 1.14 12.09 15.15
C ASP A 47 1.60 10.83 14.40
N ASN A 48 2.30 10.99 13.27
CA ASN A 48 2.83 9.91 12.46
C ASN A 48 4.37 9.96 12.33
N SER A 49 5.04 8.95 12.88
CA SER A 49 6.45 8.65 12.61
C SER A 49 6.63 7.33 11.84
N GLY A 50 5.55 6.58 11.63
CA GLY A 50 5.51 5.32 10.90
C GLY A 50 5.17 5.47 9.41
N SER A 51 4.66 4.39 8.80
CA SER A 51 4.28 4.32 7.39
C SER A 51 2.77 4.18 7.19
N ILE A 52 2.20 4.93 6.26
CA ILE A 52 0.79 4.86 5.85
C ILE A 52 0.72 4.66 4.33
N GLY A 53 0.17 3.54 3.87
CA GLY A 53 0.03 3.25 2.43
C GLY A 53 1.36 3.22 1.65
N ALA A 54 2.49 3.10 2.32
CA ALA A 54 3.83 3.23 1.76
C ALA A 54 4.51 1.86 1.58
N GLY A 55 5.54 1.80 0.73
CA GLY A 55 6.39 0.61 0.56
C GLY A 55 5.70 -0.62 -0.04
N ASN A 56 4.49 -0.47 -0.58
CA ASN A 56 3.77 -1.57 -1.20
C ASN A 56 4.41 -1.97 -2.53
N SER A 57 4.50 -3.27 -2.79
CA SER A 57 5.13 -3.77 -4.00
C SER A 57 4.36 -4.90 -4.67
N VAL A 58 4.49 -4.93 -5.99
CA VAL A 58 4.06 -6.05 -6.82
C VAL A 58 5.25 -6.49 -7.65
N ASN A 59 5.63 -7.76 -7.55
CA ASN A 59 6.67 -8.36 -8.37
C ASN A 59 6.05 -9.41 -9.30
N MET A 60 6.29 -9.27 -10.60
CA MET A 60 5.75 -10.19 -11.61
C MET A 60 6.83 -10.66 -12.57
N GLN A 61 6.75 -11.94 -12.92
CA GLN A 61 7.50 -12.53 -14.01
C GLN A 61 6.54 -12.83 -15.17
N GLY A 62 6.66 -12.08 -16.29
CA GLY A 62 5.76 -12.16 -17.45
C GLY A 62 4.84 -10.94 -17.69
N ALA A 63 4.20 -10.89 -18.86
CA ALA A 63 3.43 -9.73 -19.33
C ALA A 63 1.98 -9.72 -18.79
N HIS A 64 1.76 -9.03 -17.66
CA HIS A 64 0.45 -8.92 -17.00
C HIS A 64 0.17 -7.51 -16.47
N ASN A 65 -1.10 -7.25 -16.09
CA ASN A 65 -1.51 -6.00 -15.46
C ASN A 65 -1.31 -6.07 -13.94
N ALA A 66 -0.56 -5.11 -13.41
CA ALA A 66 -0.33 -4.90 -11.99
C ALA A 66 -0.79 -3.50 -11.57
N SER A 67 -1.26 -3.37 -10.33
CA SER A 67 -1.45 -2.07 -9.71
C SER A 67 -1.08 -2.08 -8.23
N VAL A 68 -0.58 -0.94 -7.76
CA VAL A 68 -0.52 -0.63 -6.34
C VAL A 68 -1.57 0.44 -6.07
N GLY A 69 -2.42 0.18 -5.08
CA GLY A 69 -3.54 1.05 -4.73
C GLY A 69 -3.09 2.42 -4.24
N ASN A 70 -4.00 3.38 -4.35
CA ASN A 70 -3.77 4.76 -3.95
C ASN A 70 -3.82 4.91 -2.43
N THR A 71 -3.09 5.91 -1.94
CA THR A 71 -3.23 6.43 -0.57
C THR A 71 -3.98 7.76 -0.62
N SER A 72 -5.16 7.85 -0.01
CA SER A 72 -6.03 9.04 -0.12
C SER A 72 -6.83 9.35 1.14
N GLY A 73 -7.21 10.62 1.34
CA GLY A 73 -7.98 11.02 2.53
C GLY A 73 -7.24 10.69 3.83
N VAL A 74 -5.96 11.06 3.90
CA VAL A 74 -5.10 10.89 5.06
C VAL A 74 -4.99 12.24 5.76
N ASN A 75 -5.51 12.31 6.98
CA ASN A 75 -5.36 13.44 7.89
C ASN A 75 -4.40 13.05 9.01
N VAL A 76 -3.33 13.82 9.15
CA VAL A 76 -2.30 13.61 10.18
C VAL A 76 -1.92 14.97 10.78
N GLY A 77 -1.62 14.99 12.07
CA GLY A 77 -0.97 16.12 12.75
C GLY A 77 0.50 16.22 12.33
N ASN A 78 1.44 15.98 13.23
CA ASN A 78 2.86 16.00 12.83
C ASN A 78 3.21 14.73 12.08
N ASN A 79 3.87 14.88 10.93
CA ASN A 79 4.33 13.75 10.14
C ASN A 79 5.84 13.81 9.90
N SER A 80 6.58 12.85 10.46
CA SER A 80 7.98 12.57 10.14
C SER A 80 8.17 11.23 9.41
N GLY A 81 7.08 10.46 9.26
CA GLY A 81 7.05 9.19 8.57
C GLY A 81 6.67 9.26 7.09
N ALA A 82 6.43 8.10 6.49
CA ALA A 82 6.14 7.92 5.07
C ALA A 82 4.62 7.82 4.81
N ILE A 83 4.11 8.55 3.82
CA ILE A 83 2.71 8.45 3.37
C ILE A 83 2.69 8.24 1.86
N GLY A 84 2.20 7.08 1.42
CA GLY A 84 2.04 6.74 0.00
C GLY A 84 3.34 6.60 -0.81
N SER A 85 4.52 6.73 -0.18
CA SER A 85 5.81 6.73 -0.85
C SER A 85 6.40 5.32 -1.03
N GLY A 86 7.34 5.16 -1.96
CA GLY A 86 8.12 3.91 -2.08
C GLY A 86 7.35 2.73 -2.67
N ASN A 87 6.15 2.96 -3.18
CA ASN A 87 5.34 1.97 -3.86
C ASN A 87 5.97 1.59 -5.21
N LYS A 88 6.01 0.30 -5.55
CA LYS A 88 6.74 -0.21 -6.73
C LYS A 88 5.98 -1.32 -7.45
N ILE A 89 6.15 -1.37 -8.76
CA ILE A 89 5.75 -2.50 -9.59
C ILE A 89 7.00 -2.93 -10.36
N ASN A 90 7.46 -4.16 -10.11
CA ASN A 90 8.59 -4.75 -10.80
C ASN A 90 8.06 -5.80 -11.78
N ILE A 91 8.39 -5.63 -13.05
CA ILE A 91 8.02 -6.56 -14.13
C ILE A 91 9.32 -7.02 -14.78
N SER A 92 9.54 -8.33 -14.80
CA SER A 92 10.73 -8.97 -15.37
C SER A 92 10.37 -10.11 -16.32
#